data_AF-A0A5S9M6X8-F1
#
_entry.id   AF-A0A5S9M6X8-F1
#
_cell.length_a   1.000
_cell.length_b   1.000
_cell.length_c   1.000
_cell.angle_alpha   90.00
_cell.angle_beta   90.00
_cell.angle_gamma   90.00
#
_symmetry.space_group_name_H-M   'P 1'
#
loop_
_entity.id
_entity.type
_entity.pdbx_description
1 polymer ?
#
loop_
_entity_poly.entity_id
_entity_poly.type
_entity_poly.pdbx_seq_one_letter_code
_entity_poly.pdbx_strand_id
1 'polypeptide(L)'
;MDRNGLSTNERTPPLIHYFDLEMGVDFKLADTFFDDFIEQLYTAEDAMIEVVEIDEECSDLYISKEELEQIFERQDLCQQNLFKMAHYPMEEIEEIEWFFDRMKKCIKQIKDQHILYEAATTIHSILLLNPDMQRNDLINQELKEIAEFLENSGEPDTAFFGRGHSSCEKTIVKE
;
A
#
# COMPACT_ATOMS: atom_id res chain seq x y z
N MET A 1 -37.14 -45.14 28.51
CA MET A 1 -35.69 -44.85 28.55
C MET A 1 -35.21 -44.96 27.12
N ASP A 2 -34.79 -43.95 26.37
CA ASP A 2 -34.54 -42.51 26.56
C ASP A 2 -34.62 -41.84 25.17
N ARG A 3 -35.42 -40.79 24.98
CA ARG A 3 -35.00 -39.37 24.86
C ARG A 3 -33.93 -39.07 23.80
N ASN A 4 -34.34 -38.55 22.65
CA ASN A 4 -34.18 -37.13 22.26
C ASN A 4 -34.26 -36.97 20.74
N GLY A 5 -35.14 -36.08 20.29
CA GLY A 5 -35.19 -35.67 18.90
C GLY A 5 -33.95 -34.88 18.50
N LEU A 6 -33.58 -34.99 17.23
CA LEU A 6 -32.82 -33.97 16.56
C LEU A 6 -33.42 -33.79 15.17
N SER A 7 -34.26 -32.77 15.05
CA SER A 7 -34.62 -32.16 13.78
C SER A 7 -33.32 -31.71 13.12
N THR A 8 -32.84 -32.46 12.13
CA THR A 8 -31.79 -31.96 11.25
C THR A 8 -32.41 -30.86 10.40
N ASN A 9 -32.36 -29.63 10.90
CA ASN A 9 -32.48 -28.45 10.05
C ASN A 9 -31.49 -28.66 8.90
N GLU A 10 -31.99 -28.93 7.69
CA GLU A 10 -31.22 -28.80 6.47
C GLU A 10 -30.81 -27.33 6.39
N ARG A 11 -29.65 -27.01 6.97
CA ARG A 11 -29.01 -25.72 6.75
C ARG A 11 -28.52 -25.74 5.32
N THR A 12 -29.30 -25.13 4.44
CA THR A 12 -28.79 -24.71 3.13
C THR A 12 -27.56 -23.84 3.38
N PRO A 13 -26.39 -24.22 2.87
CA PRO A 13 -25.18 -23.41 3.01
C PRO A 13 -25.43 -22.02 2.42
N PRO A 14 -25.03 -20.92 3.09
CA PRO A 14 -25.19 -19.59 2.53
C PRO A 14 -24.45 -19.48 1.18
N LEU A 15 -25.11 -18.87 0.20
CA LEU A 15 -24.51 -18.57 -1.09
C LEU A 15 -23.45 -17.48 -0.92
N ILE A 16 -22.32 -17.61 -1.61
CA ILE A 16 -21.28 -16.57 -1.63
C ILE A 16 -21.55 -15.65 -2.83
N HIS A 17 -21.64 -14.35 -2.53
CA HIS A 17 -21.93 -13.30 -3.48
C HIS A 17 -20.81 -12.26 -3.43
N TYR A 18 -20.32 -11.84 -4.59
CA TYR A 18 -19.53 -10.62 -4.72
C TYR A 18 -20.45 -9.52 -5.23
N PHE A 19 -20.60 -8.47 -4.43
CA PHE A 19 -21.41 -7.32 -4.79
C PHE A 19 -20.50 -6.14 -5.13
N ASP A 20 -20.55 -5.71 -6.38
CA ASP A 20 -19.86 -4.50 -6.82
C ASP A 20 -20.70 -3.27 -6.45
N LEU A 21 -20.18 -2.43 -5.54
CA LEU A 21 -20.87 -1.24 -5.04
C LEU A 21 -20.95 -0.11 -6.07
N GLU A 22 -20.05 -0.08 -7.06
CA GLU A 22 -19.98 0.95 -8.09
C GLU A 22 -20.94 0.63 -9.24
N MET A 23 -20.98 -0.63 -9.67
CA MET A 23 -21.86 -1.08 -10.75
C MET A 23 -23.24 -1.56 -10.27
N GLY A 24 -23.40 -1.82 -8.97
CA GLY A 24 -24.65 -2.32 -8.38
C GLY A 24 -25.03 -3.73 -8.85
N VAL A 25 -24.05 -4.52 -9.28
CA VAL A 25 -24.26 -5.87 -9.82
C VAL A 25 -23.82 -6.92 -8.82
N ASP A 26 -24.69 -7.93 -8.65
CA ASP A 26 -24.46 -9.08 -7.78
C ASP A 26 -23.97 -10.28 -8.60
N PHE A 27 -22.76 -10.74 -8.32
CA PHE A 27 -22.15 -11.91 -8.96
C PHE A 27 -22.16 -13.09 -7.99
N LYS A 28 -22.86 -14.15 -8.38
CA LYS A 28 -22.91 -15.40 -7.61
C LYS A 28 -21.62 -16.19 -7.83
N LEU A 29 -20.86 -16.41 -6.76
CA LEU A 29 -19.53 -17.03 -6.83
C LEU A 29 -19.55 -18.55 -6.63
N ALA A 30 -20.38 -19.06 -5.72
CA ALA A 30 -20.47 -20.51 -5.46
C ALA A 30 -21.79 -20.90 -4.77
N ASP A 31 -22.16 -22.18 -4.91
CA ASP A 31 -23.39 -22.76 -4.35
C ASP A 31 -23.23 -23.33 -2.92
N THR A 32 -22.01 -23.47 -2.40
CA THR A 32 -21.69 -24.09 -1.09
C THR A 32 -20.65 -23.27 -0.29
N PHE A 33 -20.77 -23.22 1.04
CA PHE A 33 -20.47 -22.05 1.88
C PHE A 33 -19.00 -21.65 2.08
N PHE A 34 -17.98 -22.49 1.92
CA PHE A 34 -16.59 -22.02 2.08
C PHE A 34 -15.58 -23.07 1.62
N ASP A 35 -15.77 -24.33 1.99
CA ASP A 35 -14.75 -25.36 1.80
C ASP A 35 -14.43 -25.62 0.34
N ASP A 36 -15.41 -25.77 -0.56
CA ASP A 36 -15.12 -26.02 -1.99
C ASP A 36 -14.47 -24.82 -2.69
N PHE A 37 -14.84 -23.58 -2.31
CA PHE A 37 -14.27 -22.35 -2.88
C PHE A 37 -12.84 -22.14 -2.37
N ILE A 38 -12.64 -22.33 -1.07
CA ILE A 38 -11.33 -22.21 -0.41
C ILE A 38 -10.41 -23.35 -0.82
N GLU A 39 -10.92 -24.58 -0.93
CA GLU A 39 -10.19 -25.73 -1.45
C GLU A 39 -9.82 -25.50 -2.92
N GLN A 40 -10.69 -24.94 -3.77
CA GLN A 40 -10.27 -24.55 -5.13
C GLN A 40 -9.18 -23.46 -5.12
N LEU A 41 -9.23 -22.51 -4.18
CA LEU A 41 -8.20 -21.47 -4.01
C LEU A 41 -6.85 -22.04 -3.57
N TYR A 42 -6.84 -22.96 -2.61
CA TYR A 42 -5.61 -23.54 -2.05
C TYR A 42 -5.15 -24.84 -2.75
N THR A 43 -6.01 -25.50 -3.54
CA THR A 43 -5.65 -26.68 -4.36
C THR A 43 -5.27 -26.26 -5.78
N ALA A 44 -5.55 -25.01 -6.16
CA ALA A 44 -4.88 -24.39 -7.30
C ALA A 44 -3.38 -24.14 -7.04
N GLU A 45 -2.89 -24.33 -5.80
CA GLU A 45 -1.48 -24.21 -5.39
C GLU A 45 -0.63 -25.46 -5.69
N ASP A 46 -0.89 -26.17 -6.80
CA ASP A 46 0.15 -26.96 -7.50
C ASP A 46 0.20 -26.63 -9.01
N ALA A 47 -0.54 -25.60 -9.45
CA ALA A 47 -0.01 -24.75 -10.50
C ALA A 47 1.07 -23.93 -9.82
N MET A 48 2.32 -24.10 -10.26
CA MET A 48 3.42 -23.21 -9.94
C MET A 48 2.84 -21.81 -9.73
N ILE A 49 2.99 -21.26 -8.52
CA ILE A 49 3.33 -19.84 -8.47
C ILE A 49 4.57 -19.80 -9.33
N GLU A 50 4.37 -19.52 -10.61
CA GLU A 50 5.42 -19.10 -11.50
C GLU A 50 6.05 -17.99 -10.67
N VAL A 51 7.23 -18.30 -10.13
CA VAL A 51 8.21 -17.25 -9.89
C VAL A 51 8.23 -16.61 -11.26
N VAL A 52 7.46 -15.53 -11.41
CA VAL A 52 7.46 -14.74 -12.62
C VAL A 52 8.92 -14.31 -12.68
N GLU A 53 9.72 -15.07 -13.41
CA GLU A 53 10.90 -14.56 -14.07
C GLU A 53 10.36 -13.29 -14.68
N ILE A 54 10.78 -12.17 -14.10
CA ILE A 54 10.27 -10.85 -14.42
C ILE A 54 10.38 -10.76 -15.93
N ASP A 55 9.22 -10.89 -16.57
CA ASP A 55 9.14 -11.03 -18.01
C ASP A 55 9.82 -9.77 -18.57
N GLU A 56 10.47 -9.92 -19.71
CA GLU A 56 11.29 -8.89 -20.38
C GLU A 56 10.50 -7.58 -20.69
N GLU A 57 9.22 -7.50 -20.29
CA GLU A 57 8.27 -6.38 -20.31
C GLU A 57 8.45 -5.33 -19.19
N CYS A 58 9.34 -5.51 -18.20
CA CYS A 58 9.59 -4.50 -17.15
C CYS A 58 10.54 -3.36 -17.56
N SER A 59 10.87 -3.20 -18.86
CA SER A 59 11.75 -2.12 -19.32
C SER A 59 11.23 -0.71 -19.00
N ASP A 60 9.91 -0.54 -18.84
CA ASP A 60 9.28 0.75 -18.54
C ASP A 60 9.40 1.16 -17.06
N LEU A 61 9.79 0.23 -16.19
CA LEU A 61 9.94 0.47 -14.75
C LEU A 61 11.33 0.96 -14.36
N TYR A 62 12.35 0.54 -15.11
CA TYR A 62 13.73 0.92 -14.85
C TYR A 62 14.02 2.29 -15.45
N ILE A 63 14.37 3.25 -14.60
CA ILE A 63 14.86 4.56 -15.02
C ILE A 63 16.38 4.58 -14.99
N SER A 64 16.98 5.26 -15.97
CA SER A 64 18.40 5.54 -15.95
C SER A 64 18.73 6.61 -14.89
N LYS A 65 19.99 6.68 -14.47
CA LYS A 65 20.45 7.73 -13.57
C LYS A 65 20.24 9.13 -14.15
N GLU A 66 20.43 9.29 -15.45
CA GLU A 66 20.22 10.57 -16.16
C GLU A 66 18.73 10.97 -16.16
N GLU A 67 17.82 10.01 -16.27
CA GLU A 67 16.38 10.27 -16.16
C GLU A 67 16.00 10.66 -14.73
N LEU A 68 16.55 9.96 -13.74
CA LEU A 68 16.39 10.27 -12.33
C LEU A 68 16.91 11.68 -11.98
N GLU A 69 18.08 12.05 -12.52
CA GLU A 69 18.64 13.40 -12.41
C GLU A 69 17.68 14.45 -12.98
N GLN A 70 17.10 14.20 -14.16
CA GLN A 70 16.14 15.11 -14.77
C GLN A 70 14.86 15.26 -13.94
N ILE A 71 14.36 14.18 -13.33
CA ILE A 71 13.21 14.23 -12.42
C ILE A 71 13.52 15.17 -11.24
N PHE A 72 14.70 15.02 -10.62
CA PHE A 72 15.13 15.88 -9.52
C PHE A 72 15.34 17.34 -9.95
N GLU A 73 15.93 17.59 -11.12
CA GLU A 73 16.16 18.94 -11.66
C GLU A 73 14.85 19.67 -11.95
N ARG A 74 13.89 18.98 -12.55
CA ARG A 74 12.56 19.53 -12.86
C ARG A 74 11.64 19.59 -11.65
N GLN A 75 12.01 18.91 -10.56
CA GLN A 75 11.16 18.66 -9.39
C GLN A 75 9.81 18.04 -9.79
N ASP A 76 9.83 17.20 -10.82
CA ASP A 76 8.63 16.56 -11.37
C ASP A 76 8.29 15.31 -10.56
N LEU A 77 7.81 15.52 -9.33
CA LEU A 77 7.41 14.46 -8.40
C LEU A 77 5.96 14.02 -8.64
N CYS A 78 5.57 13.84 -9.90
CA CYS A 78 4.29 13.22 -10.22
C CYS A 78 4.31 11.74 -9.81
N GLN A 79 3.12 11.17 -9.59
CA GLN A 79 2.96 9.79 -9.12
C GLN A 79 3.72 8.76 -9.98
N GLN A 80 3.76 8.95 -11.31
CA GLN A 80 4.48 8.06 -12.22
C GLN A 80 6.00 8.09 -12.00
N ASN A 81 6.57 9.29 -11.83
CA ASN A 81 8.00 9.45 -11.57
C ASN A 81 8.36 8.93 -10.17
N LEU A 82 7.53 9.21 -9.17
CA LEU A 82 7.69 8.69 -7.82
C LEU A 82 7.64 7.15 -7.76
N PHE A 83 6.79 6.55 -8.57
CA PHE A 83 6.73 5.09 -8.72
C PHE A 83 8.00 4.53 -9.36
N LYS A 84 8.48 5.15 -10.44
CA LYS A 84 9.76 4.77 -11.09
C LYS A 84 10.96 4.92 -10.13
N MET A 85 10.99 5.99 -9.34
CA MET A 85 12.03 6.21 -8.32
C MET A 85 12.01 5.12 -7.24
N ALA A 86 10.84 4.58 -6.88
CA ALA A 86 10.74 3.52 -5.90
C ALA A 86 11.42 2.21 -6.34
N HIS A 87 11.60 2.04 -7.66
CA HIS A 87 12.22 0.86 -8.27
C HIS A 87 13.64 1.13 -8.80
N TYR A 88 14.22 2.30 -8.48
CA TYR A 88 15.61 2.57 -8.82
C TYR A 88 16.56 1.63 -8.05
N PRO A 89 17.56 1.01 -8.71
CA PRO A 89 18.49 0.10 -8.05
C PRO A 89 19.39 0.84 -7.04
N MET A 90 19.32 0.43 -5.77
CA MET A 90 20.09 1.02 -4.65
C MET A 90 21.31 0.16 -4.32
N GLU A 91 22.24 0.03 -5.26
CA GLU A 91 23.39 -0.88 -5.16
C GLU A 91 24.65 -0.21 -4.58
N GLU A 92 25.06 0.92 -5.16
CA GLU A 92 26.29 1.63 -4.82
C GLU A 92 26.06 2.67 -3.72
N ILE A 93 26.90 2.66 -2.68
CA ILE A 93 26.69 3.49 -1.49
C ILE A 93 26.71 5.00 -1.80
N GLU A 94 27.60 5.43 -2.70
CA GLU A 94 27.69 6.83 -3.13
C GLU A 94 26.43 7.28 -3.89
N GLU A 95 25.77 6.37 -4.61
CA GLU A 95 24.52 6.67 -5.31
C GLU A 95 23.34 6.75 -4.34
N ILE A 96 23.29 5.86 -3.36
CA ILE A 96 22.28 5.89 -2.30
C ILE A 96 22.39 7.19 -1.49
N GLU A 97 23.61 7.61 -1.13
CA GLU A 97 23.86 8.90 -0.48
C GLU A 97 23.35 10.07 -1.31
N TRP A 98 23.71 10.10 -2.59
CA TRP A 98 23.28 11.14 -3.52
C TRP A 98 21.76 11.19 -3.67
N PHE A 99 21.11 10.03 -3.76
CA PHE A 99 19.66 9.92 -3.90
C PHE A 99 18.95 10.54 -2.71
N PHE A 100 19.32 10.15 -1.48
CA PHE A 100 18.63 10.64 -0.29
C PHE A 100 18.91 12.11 -0.01
N ASP A 101 20.11 12.63 -0.30
CA ASP A 101 20.39 14.07 -0.23
C ASP A 101 19.49 14.87 -1.20
N ARG A 102 19.33 14.39 -2.44
CA ARG A 102 18.46 15.01 -3.44
C ARG A 102 16.99 14.93 -3.02
N MET A 103 16.55 13.77 -2.57
CA MET A 103 15.18 13.57 -2.12
C MET A 103 14.84 14.47 -0.93
N LYS A 104 15.75 14.61 0.05
CA LYS A 104 15.61 15.55 1.16
C LYS A 104 15.44 16.98 0.68
N LYS A 105 16.29 17.43 -0.25
CA LYS A 105 16.22 18.80 -0.81
C LYS A 105 14.91 19.06 -1.52
N CYS A 106 14.38 18.08 -2.26
CA CYS A 106 13.09 18.18 -2.93
C CYS A 106 11.94 18.23 -1.91
N ILE A 107 11.91 17.30 -0.95
CA ILE A 107 10.87 17.24 0.09
C ILE A 107 10.72 18.56 0.85
N LYS A 108 11.84 19.20 1.23
CA LYS A 108 11.83 20.49 1.92
C LYS A 108 11.22 21.65 1.11
N GLN A 109 11.08 21.49 -0.21
CA GLN A 109 10.51 22.50 -1.11
C GLN A 109 9.04 22.23 -1.48
N ILE A 110 8.55 21.01 -1.25
CA ILE A 110 7.16 20.62 -1.53
C ILE A 110 6.23 21.36 -0.56
N LYS A 111 5.24 22.06 -1.12
CA LYS A 111 4.17 22.73 -0.35
C LYS A 111 2.86 21.95 -0.36
N ASP A 112 2.69 21.10 -1.37
CA ASP A 112 1.50 20.28 -1.54
C ASP A 112 1.59 19.05 -0.63
N GLN A 113 0.65 18.93 0.30
CA GLN A 113 0.62 17.85 1.29
C GLN A 113 0.38 16.47 0.67
N HIS A 114 -0.35 16.39 -0.46
CA HIS A 114 -0.56 15.14 -1.15
C HIS A 114 0.73 14.67 -1.82
N ILE A 115 1.44 15.56 -2.52
CA ILE A 115 2.74 15.23 -3.11
C ILE A 115 3.76 14.86 -2.03
N LEU A 116 3.70 15.52 -0.87
CA LEU A 116 4.56 15.23 0.26
C LEU A 116 4.31 13.83 0.83
N TYR A 117 3.05 13.43 0.93
CA TYR A 117 2.65 12.07 1.35
C TYR A 117 3.10 11.01 0.34
N GLU A 118 2.94 11.26 -0.95
CA GLU A 118 3.42 10.35 -2.00
C GLU A 118 4.94 10.20 -1.95
N ALA A 119 5.68 11.31 -1.78
CA ALA A 119 7.15 11.26 -1.64
C ALA A 119 7.59 10.48 -0.39
N ALA A 120 6.89 10.62 0.73
CA ALA A 120 7.13 9.83 1.94
C ALA A 120 6.87 8.34 1.69
N THR A 121 5.80 8.02 0.96
CA THR A 121 5.46 6.64 0.57
C THR A 121 6.52 6.05 -0.35
N THR A 122 7.04 6.80 -1.31
CA THR A 122 8.16 6.38 -2.17
C THR A 122 9.40 6.03 -1.36
N ILE A 123 9.79 6.88 -0.40
CA ILE A 123 10.94 6.58 0.47
C ILE A 123 10.69 5.29 1.27
N HIS A 124 9.48 5.13 1.82
CA HIS A 124 9.12 3.92 2.55
C HIS A 124 9.20 2.67 1.67
N SER A 125 8.69 2.74 0.44
CA SER A 125 8.76 1.67 -0.54
C SER A 125 10.20 1.30 -0.90
N ILE A 126 11.09 2.28 -1.12
CA ILE A 126 12.51 2.03 -1.40
C ILE A 126 13.15 1.23 -0.26
N LEU A 127 12.89 1.63 0.98
CA LEU A 127 13.45 0.95 2.17
C LEU A 127 12.88 -0.47 2.34
N LEU A 128 11.63 -0.70 1.94
CA LEU A 128 10.99 -2.02 1.98
C LEU A 128 11.53 -2.95 0.88
N LEU A 129 11.70 -2.43 -0.33
CA LEU A 129 12.17 -3.17 -1.49
C LEU A 129 13.67 -3.47 -1.43
N ASN A 130 14.44 -2.68 -0.66
CA ASN A 130 15.88 -2.85 -0.47
C ASN A 130 16.23 -3.10 1.01
N PRO A 131 15.88 -4.27 1.58
CA PRO A 131 16.14 -4.57 2.99
C PRO A 131 17.63 -4.65 3.32
N ASP A 132 18.44 -5.13 2.36
CA ASP A 132 19.89 -5.27 2.47
C ASP A 132 20.67 -4.05 1.94
N MET A 133 19.97 -2.93 1.68
CA MET A 133 20.59 -1.69 1.22
C MET A 133 21.72 -1.26 2.15
N GLN A 134 22.89 -0.95 1.57
CA GLN A 134 24.02 -0.45 2.34
C GLN A 134 23.64 0.88 3.01
N ARG A 135 23.94 1.02 4.30
CA ARG A 135 23.69 2.25 5.07
C ARG A 135 24.93 2.66 5.82
N ASN A 136 25.24 3.95 5.74
CA ASN A 136 26.25 4.59 6.57
C ASN A 136 25.61 5.70 7.41
N ASP A 137 26.43 6.37 8.21
CA ASP A 137 25.97 7.44 9.10
C ASP A 137 25.33 8.60 8.33
N LEU A 138 25.81 8.90 7.11
CA LEU A 138 25.27 9.97 6.28
C LEU A 138 23.85 9.63 5.82
N ILE A 139 23.64 8.45 5.22
CA ILE A 139 22.31 7.98 4.79
C ILE A 139 21.32 7.96 5.95
N ASN A 140 21.76 7.46 7.12
CA ASN A 140 20.92 7.43 8.32
C ASN A 140 20.56 8.83 8.81
N GLN A 141 21.49 9.79 8.73
CA GLN A 141 21.23 11.18 9.06
C GLN A 141 20.24 11.82 8.08
N GLU A 142 20.41 11.60 6.78
CA GLU A 142 19.51 12.11 5.73
C GLU A 142 18.08 11.60 5.94
N LEU A 143 17.91 10.29 6.14
CA LEU A 143 16.61 9.67 6.42
C LEU A 143 15.97 10.22 7.69
N LYS A 144 16.77 10.45 8.74
CA LYS A 144 16.29 11.04 10.00
C LYS A 144 15.79 12.47 9.80
N GLU A 145 16.55 13.31 9.08
CA GLU A 145 16.14 14.68 8.78
C GLU A 145 14.87 14.73 7.91
N ILE A 146 14.72 13.78 6.97
CA ILE A 146 13.49 13.64 6.19
C ILE A 146 12.32 13.27 7.10
N ALA A 147 12.48 12.26 7.97
CA ALA A 147 11.43 11.83 8.89
C ALA A 147 11.00 12.97 9.84
N GLU A 148 11.96 13.68 10.43
CA GLU A 148 11.69 14.85 11.28
C GLU A 148 10.95 15.95 10.51
N PHE A 149 11.33 16.22 9.25
CA PHE A 149 10.61 17.19 8.43
C PHE A 149 9.17 16.75 8.16
N LEU A 150 8.96 15.49 7.77
CA LEU A 150 7.65 14.93 7.47
C LEU A 150 6.72 14.96 8.69
N GLU A 151 7.23 14.60 9.86
CA GLU A 151 6.47 14.65 11.12
C GLU A 151 6.04 16.09 11.48
N ASN A 152 6.92 17.08 11.24
CA ASN A 152 6.64 18.49 11.51
C ASN A 152 5.82 19.18 10.40
N SER A 153 5.74 18.59 9.21
CA SER A 153 5.03 19.15 8.06
C SER A 153 3.52 18.90 8.05
N GLY A 154 3.03 18.01 8.93
CA GLY A 154 1.61 17.77 9.12
C GLY A 154 0.98 18.78 10.08
N GLU A 155 -0.19 19.33 9.72
CA GLU A 155 -1.11 19.80 10.74
C GLU A 155 -1.62 18.60 11.56
N PRO A 156 -1.82 18.75 12.88
CA PRO A 156 -2.40 17.69 13.69
C PRO A 156 -3.91 17.67 13.45
N ASP A 157 -4.37 17.15 12.30
CA ASP A 157 -5.70 16.53 12.14
C ASP A 157 -5.96 16.21 10.66
N THR A 158 -6.00 14.92 10.33
CA THR A 158 -7.22 14.37 9.72
C THR A 158 -7.45 12.97 10.27
N ALA A 159 -8.50 12.89 11.07
CA ALA A 159 -9.19 11.69 11.47
C ALA A 159 -9.70 10.89 10.25
N PHE A 160 -8.83 10.13 9.58
CA PHE A 160 -9.21 9.24 8.48
C PHE A 160 -8.76 7.77 8.63
N PHE A 161 -8.28 7.39 9.81
CA PHE A 161 -8.34 6.01 10.29
C PHE A 161 -9.36 5.92 11.43
N GLY A 162 -10.61 5.56 11.07
CA GLY A 162 -11.56 4.95 12.01
C GLY A 162 -12.03 5.79 13.19
N ARG A 163 -12.82 6.85 12.96
CA ARG A 163 -13.95 7.12 13.85
C ARG A 163 -15.22 6.68 13.16
N GLY A 164 -15.60 5.43 13.45
CA GLY A 164 -16.94 4.95 13.20
C GLY A 164 -17.94 5.94 13.78
N HIS A 165 -18.90 6.33 12.95
CA HIS A 165 -20.18 6.86 13.41
C HIS A 165 -20.74 5.95 14.51
N SER A 166 -20.71 6.39 15.76
CA SER A 166 -21.77 6.11 16.75
C SER A 166 -21.55 6.87 18.06
N SER A 167 -22.26 7.98 18.23
CA SER A 167 -22.99 8.20 19.49
C SER A 167 -23.95 9.37 19.38
N CYS A 168 -25.19 8.99 19.07
CA CYS A 168 -26.43 9.48 19.65
C CYS A 168 -26.40 10.88 20.29
N GLU A 169 -26.86 11.86 19.54
CA GLU A 169 -27.55 13.03 20.08
C GLU A 169 -28.74 12.56 20.93
N LYS A 170 -28.61 12.62 22.26
CA LYS A 170 -29.77 12.57 23.15
C LYS A 170 -30.28 14.00 23.32
N THR A 171 -31.26 14.37 22.48
CA THR A 171 -32.12 15.53 22.75
C THR A 171 -32.90 15.27 24.03
N ILE A 172 -32.63 16.07 25.06
CA ILE A 172 -33.45 16.18 26.25
C ILE A 172 -34.71 16.96 25.86
N VAL A 173 -35.86 16.28 25.77
CA VAL A 173 -37.16 16.96 25.81
C VAL A 173 -37.61 16.94 27.27
N LYS A 174 -37.66 18.13 27.88
CA LYS A 174 -38.38 18.37 29.13
C LYS A 174 -39.85 18.63 28.76
N GLU A 175 -40.75 17.80 29.29
CA GLU A 175 -42.12 18.20 29.64
C GLU A 175 -42.32 18.01 31.13
#